data_AF-A0A371I0B3-F1
#
_entry.id   AF-A0A371I0B3-F1
#
_cell.length_a   1.000
_cell.length_b   1.000
_cell.length_c   1.000
_cell.angle_alpha   90.00
_cell.angle_beta   90.00
_cell.angle_gamma   90.00
#
_symmetry.space_group_name_H-M   'P 1'
#
loop_
_entity.id
_entity.type
_entity.pdbx_description
1 polymer ?
#
loop_
_entity_poly.entity_id
_entity_poly.type
_entity_poly.pdbx_seq_one_letter_code
_entity_poly.pdbx_strand_id
1 'polypeptide(L)'
;MEPLKSGSYPIEMVQYVGERLPKFSKEQSDMVKNSFDFIGINYYSTTYASDAECPSKNKSYLTDFCAKLSCNLFNLADTNIYLHLHV
;
A
#
# COMPACT_ATOMS: atom_id res chain seq x y z
N MET A 1 -7.07 -3.53 3.90
CA MET A 1 -8.52 -3.78 4.11
C MET A 1 -8.80 -5.09 4.83
N GLU A 2 -7.90 -6.08 4.75
CA GLU A 2 -8.14 -7.42 5.32
C GLU A 2 -8.58 -7.44 6.80
N PRO A 3 -8.03 -6.63 7.73
CA PRO A 3 -8.51 -6.63 9.12
C PRO A 3 -10.01 -6.31 9.25
N LEU A 4 -10.52 -5.39 8.43
CA LEU A 4 -11.94 -5.04 8.43
C LEU A 4 -12.82 -6.15 7.85
N LYS A 5 -12.27 -7.06 7.03
CA LYS A 5 -13.02 -8.16 6.41
C LYS A 5 -12.97 -9.43 7.26
N SER A 6 -11.79 -9.78 7.76
CA SER A 6 -11.54 -11.09 8.40
C SER A 6 -11.11 -10.99 9.86
N GLY A 7 -10.84 -9.80 10.38
CA GLY A 7 -10.27 -9.61 11.71
C GLY A 7 -8.76 -9.88 11.79
N SER A 8 -8.10 -10.12 10.64
CA SER A 8 -6.67 -10.48 10.56
C SER A 8 -5.93 -9.65 9.51
N TYR A 9 -4.60 -9.52 9.66
CA TYR A 9 -3.75 -8.91 8.64
C TYR A 9 -3.59 -9.84 7.42
N PRO A 10 -3.26 -9.30 6.22
CA PRO A 10 -2.84 -10.12 5.07
C PRO A 10 -1.62 -10.98 5.40
N ILE A 11 -1.52 -12.16 4.77
CA ILE A 11 -0.46 -13.13 5.06
C ILE A 11 0.93 -12.58 4.72
N GLU A 12 1.04 -11.77 3.67
CA GLU A 12 2.27 -11.13 3.23
C GLU A 12 2.77 -10.15 4.29
N MET A 13 1.87 -9.36 4.90
CA MET A 13 2.25 -8.46 5.98
C MET A 13 2.76 -9.24 7.20
N VAL A 14 2.08 -10.35 7.56
CA VAL A 14 2.52 -11.21 8.67
C VAL A 14 3.93 -11.77 8.40
N GLN A 15 4.19 -12.20 7.17
CA GLN A 15 5.47 -12.78 6.77
C GLN A 15 6.62 -11.75 6.70
N TYR A 16 6.39 -10.59 6.06
CA TYR A 16 7.47 -9.64 5.77
C TYR A 16 7.74 -8.67 6.94
N VAL A 17 6.69 -8.22 7.64
CA VAL A 17 6.82 -7.33 8.80
C VAL A 17 7.29 -8.11 10.03
N GLY A 18 6.75 -9.33 10.23
CA GLY A 18 7.10 -10.23 11.32
C GLY A 18 6.77 -9.66 12.71
N GLU A 19 7.70 -9.79 13.66
CA GLU A 19 7.51 -9.42 15.07
C GLU A 19 7.16 -7.94 15.32
N ARG A 20 7.42 -7.05 14.35
CA ARG A 20 7.00 -5.63 14.45
C ARG A 20 5.49 -5.45 14.24
N LEU A 21 4.80 -6.43 13.65
CA LEU A 21 3.37 -6.36 13.40
C LEU A 21 2.62 -6.72 14.69
N PRO A 22 1.81 -5.81 15.26
CA PRO A 22 1.02 -6.12 16.44
C PRO A 22 0.05 -7.26 16.16
N LYS A 23 -0.20 -8.09 17.16
CA LYS A 23 -1.17 -9.18 17.07
C LYS A 23 -2.47 -8.75 17.74
N PHE A 24 -3.60 -9.01 17.08
CA PHE A 24 -4.90 -8.82 17.72
C PHE A 24 -5.14 -9.92 18.75
N SER A 25 -5.71 -9.56 19.91
CA SER A 25 -6.42 -10.54 20.72
C SER A 25 -7.65 -11.04 19.97
N LYS A 26 -8.27 -12.12 20.44
CA LYS A 26 -9.50 -12.63 19.85
C LYS A 26 -10.61 -11.57 19.89
N GLU A 27 -10.76 -10.90 21.03
CA GLU A 27 -11.75 -9.85 21.24
C GLU A 27 -11.52 -8.67 20.29
N GLN A 28 -10.26 -8.27 20.08
CA GLN A 28 -9.92 -7.20 19.14
C GLN A 28 -10.20 -7.61 17.68
N SER A 29 -9.88 -8.86 17.32
CA SER A 29 -10.14 -9.43 16.00
C SER A 29 -11.64 -9.45 15.69
N ASP A 30 -12.45 -9.88 16.65
CA ASP A 30 -13.91 -9.91 16.54
C ASP A 30 -14.50 -8.50 16.47
N MET A 31 -13.93 -7.53 17.20
CA MET A 31 -14.37 -6.14 17.21
C MET A 31 -14.11 -5.41 15.89
N VAL A 32 -12.97 -5.66 15.23
CA VAL A 32 -12.62 -4.97 13.97
C VAL A 32 -13.23 -5.62 12.74
N LYS A 33 -13.57 -6.91 12.81
CA LYS A 33 -14.18 -7.64 11.71
C LYS A 33 -15.57 -7.09 11.39
N ASN A 34 -15.79 -6.74 10.13
CA ASN A 34 -17.02 -6.14 9.60
C ASN A 34 -17.44 -4.84 10.34
N SER A 35 -16.50 -4.11 10.94
CA SER A 35 -16.78 -2.88 11.69
C SER A 35 -16.99 -1.67 10.77
N PHE A 36 -17.84 -1.79 9.75
CA PHE A 36 -18.15 -0.73 8.80
C PHE A 36 -19.55 -0.91 8.18
N ASP A 37 -20.24 0.20 7.94
CA ASP A 37 -21.50 0.22 7.15
C ASP A 37 -21.22 0.55 5.67
N PHE A 38 -20.20 1.36 5.40
CA PHE A 38 -19.71 1.71 4.07
C PHE A 38 -18.21 2.00 4.10
N ILE A 39 -17.57 2.01 2.93
CA ILE A 39 -16.14 2.33 2.77
C ILE A 39 -16.02 3.46 1.75
N GLY A 40 -15.52 4.61 2.18
CA GLY A 40 -15.11 5.70 1.28
C GLY A 40 -13.65 5.51 0.83
N ILE A 41 -13.37 5.75 -0.44
CA ILE A 41 -12.01 5.63 -1.01
C ILE A 41 -11.57 7.00 -1.52
N ASN A 42 -10.46 7.50 -0.98
CA ASN A 42 -9.79 8.70 -1.49
C ASN A 42 -8.70 8.28 -2.48
N TYR A 43 -8.73 8.84 -3.69
CA TYR A 43 -7.79 8.52 -4.77
C TYR A 43 -7.25 9.79 -5.42
N TYR A 44 -5.93 9.89 -5.53
CA TYR A 44 -5.24 11.11 -5.99
C TYR A 44 -4.27 10.87 -7.15
N SER A 45 -3.55 9.74 -7.15
CA SER A 45 -2.54 9.41 -8.16
C SER A 45 -2.19 7.93 -8.11
N THR A 46 -1.32 7.50 -9.02
CA THR A 46 -0.80 6.14 -9.14
C THR A 46 0.71 6.13 -9.29
N THR A 47 1.33 5.02 -8.88
CA THR A 47 2.78 4.79 -8.99
C THR A 47 2.99 3.42 -9.63
N TYR A 48 4.02 3.27 -10.45
CA TYR A 48 4.42 1.96 -10.94
C TYR A 48 5.13 1.18 -9.84
N ALA A 49 4.87 -0.12 -9.75
CA ALA A 49 5.53 -1.03 -8.83
C ALA A 49 6.17 -2.18 -9.61
N SER A 50 7.38 -2.53 -9.23
CA SER A 50 8.06 -3.75 -9.70
C SER A 50 8.58 -4.54 -8.52
N ASP A 51 8.81 -5.84 -8.71
CA ASP A 51 9.41 -6.70 -7.70
C ASP A 51 10.76 -6.14 -7.20
N ALA A 52 11.05 -6.35 -5.92
CA ALA A 52 12.31 -5.99 -5.30
C ALA A 52 12.66 -6.97 -4.18
N GLU A 53 13.96 -7.16 -3.95
CA GLU A 53 14.43 -8.02 -2.88
C GLU A 53 14.05 -7.44 -1.50
N CYS A 54 13.34 -8.24 -0.69
CA CYS A 54 13.00 -7.86 0.67
C CYS A 54 14.27 -7.78 1.54
N PRO A 55 14.55 -6.64 2.21
CA PRO A 55 15.73 -6.55 3.05
C PRO A 55 15.63 -7.48 4.26
N SER A 56 16.71 -8.21 4.54
CA SER A 56 16.81 -9.11 5.69
C SER A 56 17.22 -8.40 6.99
N LYS A 57 17.89 -7.25 6.89
CA LYS A 57 18.34 -6.40 8.01
C LYS A 57 17.79 -4.99 7.84
N ASN A 58 17.70 -4.23 8.95
CA ASN A 58 17.24 -2.84 8.96
C ASN A 58 15.87 -2.66 8.28
N LYS A 59 14.96 -3.62 8.51
CA LYS A 59 13.58 -3.53 7.99
C LYS A 59 12.89 -2.29 8.54
N SER A 60 12.10 -1.65 7.69
CA SER A 60 11.35 -0.45 8.01
C SER A 60 9.99 -0.51 7.32
N TYR A 61 9.06 0.34 7.74
CA TYR A 61 7.78 0.50 7.05
C TYR A 61 7.94 0.73 5.54
N LEU A 62 8.97 1.50 5.12
CA LEU A 62 9.23 1.81 3.71
C LEU A 62 9.80 0.64 2.91
N THR A 63 10.18 -0.46 3.55
CA THR A 63 10.77 -1.62 2.88
C THR A 63 9.95 -2.90 3.05
N ASP A 64 8.89 -2.85 3.86
CA ASP A 64 8.05 -4.01 4.19
C ASP A 64 7.20 -4.52 3.02
N PHE A 65 6.94 -3.66 2.04
CA PHE A 65 6.12 -4.02 0.87
C PHE A 65 6.92 -4.69 -0.26
N CYS A 66 8.24 -4.84 -0.10
CA CYS A 66 9.11 -5.56 -1.03
C CYS A 66 8.91 -5.25 -2.51
N ALA A 67 8.69 -3.98 -2.83
CA ALA A 67 8.58 -3.53 -4.20
C ALA A 67 9.45 -2.28 -4.39
N LYS A 68 9.82 -2.04 -5.64
CA LYS A 68 10.38 -0.75 -6.05
C LYS A 68 9.26 0.09 -6.62
N LEU A 69 9.09 1.29 -6.09
CA LEU A 69 8.13 2.25 -6.60
C LEU A 69 8.83 3.23 -7.54
N SER A 70 8.25 3.45 -8.71
CA SER A 70 8.67 4.50 -9.64
C SER A 70 7.48 5.37 -10.02
N CYS A 71 7.66 6.67 -9.85
CA CYS A 71 6.79 7.67 -10.45
C CYS A 71 7.58 8.27 -11.61
N ASN A 72 7.06 8.15 -12.83
CA ASN A 72 7.61 8.93 -13.93
C ASN A 72 7.16 10.37 -13.67
N LEU A 73 8.06 11.20 -13.13
CA LEU A 73 7.94 12.63 -13.33
C LEU A 73 8.00 12.83 -14.83
N PHE A 74 6.90 13.31 -15.44
CA PHE A 74 6.99 13.93 -16.75
C PHE A 74 8.12 14.96 -16.66
N ASN A 75 9.21 14.75 -17.38
CA ASN A 75 10.27 15.75 -17.42
C ASN A 75 9.62 17.00 -18.01
N LEU A 76 9.82 18.16 -17.37
CA LEU A 76 9.42 19.43 -17.98
C LEU A 76 10.13 19.67 -19.32
N ALA A 77 11.17 18.89 -19.64
CA ALA A 77 11.83 18.88 -20.96
C ALA A 77 11.03 18.14 -22.06
N ASP A 78 10.00 17.36 -21.70
CA ASP A 78 9.11 16.68 -22.67
C ASP A 78 7.94 17.59 -23.14
N THR A 79 7.96 18.89 -22.78
CA THR A 79 6.93 19.89 -23.16
C THR A 79 7.02 20.33 -24.62
N ASN A 80 6.99 19.40 -25.56
CA ASN A 80 6.80 19.73 -26.98
C ASN A 80 5.74 18.88 -27.69
N ILE A 81 4.80 18.28 -26.98
CA ILE A 81 3.64 17.67 -27.62
C ILE A 81 2.36 18.05 -26.85
N TYR A 82 1.48 18.79 -27.56
CA TYR A 82 0.12 19.22 -27.21
C TYR A 82 -0.09 20.56 -26.48
N LEU A 83 0.30 21.65 -27.13
CA LEU A 83 -0.57 22.84 -27.24
C LEU A 83 -1.50 22.64 -28.45
N HIS A 84 -2.49 21.75 -28.31
CA HIS A 84 -3.68 21.77 -29.17
C HIS A 84 -4.79 20.95 -28.53
N LEU A 85 -5.59 21.60 -27.69
CA LEU A 85 -7.00 21.28 -27.61
C LEU A 85 -7.75 22.61 -27.60
N HIS A 86 -8.42 22.89 -28.71
CA HIS A 86 -9.42 23.94 -28.80
C HIS A 86 -10.57 23.59 -27.84
N VAL A 87 -10.87 24.52 -26.94
CA VAL A 87 -12.24 24.96 -26.70
C VAL A 87 -12.24 26.48 -26.80
#